data_AF-A0A1H0LEV0-F1
#
_entry.id   AF-A0A1H0LEV0-F1
#
_cell.length_a   1.000
_cell.length_b   1.000
_cell.length_c   1.000
_cell.angle_alpha   90.00
_cell.angle_beta   90.00
_cell.angle_gamma   90.00
#
_symmetry.space_group_name_H-M   'P 1'
#
loop_
_entity.id
_entity.type
_entity.pdbx_description
1 polymer ?
#
loop_
_entity_poly.entity_id
_entity_poly.type
_entity_poly.pdbx_seq_one_letter_code
_entity_poly.pdbx_strand_id
1 'polypeptide(L)'
;MLIHAAKGMTRLEYSAAALVFRQAGIRQYFPRAEELQRGGIVDVAEVAGCVPPERRTSYWHMLGCHGVALRGAQPLTFTPLAGRLGLFDVPADVLSPLFGTNNFP
;
A
#
# COMPACT_ATOMS: atom_id res chain seq x y z
N MET A 1 10.03 0.59 -0.55
CA MET A 1 8.96 1.56 -0.31
C MET A 1 8.02 1.01 0.75
N LEU A 2 7.83 1.74 1.84
CA LEU A 2 6.87 1.38 2.88
C LEU A 2 5.45 1.73 2.44
N ILE A 3 4.49 0.87 2.76
CA ILE A 3 3.07 1.04 2.42
C ILE A 3 2.33 1.50 3.67
N HIS A 4 1.72 2.68 3.58
CA HIS A 4 0.89 3.26 4.62
C HIS A 4 -0.59 3.01 4.31
N ALA A 5 -1.32 2.40 5.26
CA ALA A 5 -2.77 2.30 5.19
C ALA A 5 -3.38 3.56 5.81
N ALA A 6 -4.02 4.39 4.98
CA ALA A 6 -4.66 5.63 5.45
C ALA A 6 -5.70 5.36 6.56
N LYS A 7 -5.86 6.33 7.47
CA LYS A 7 -6.80 6.19 8.61
C LYS A 7 -8.26 6.12 8.15
N GLY A 8 -8.61 6.93 7.16
CA GLY A 8 -9.97 7.01 6.61
C GLY A 8 -10.31 5.82 5.73
N MET A 9 -11.54 5.33 5.86
CA MET A 9 -12.17 4.40 4.93
C MET A 9 -13.68 4.46 5.16
N THR A 10 -14.41 5.00 4.20
CA THR A 10 -15.87 5.00 4.19
C THR A 10 -16.40 3.63 3.76
N ARG A 11 -17.67 3.35 4.07
CA ARG A 11 -18.36 2.13 3.61
C ARG A 11 -18.40 2.05 2.07
N LEU A 12 -18.53 3.20 1.40
CA LEU A 12 -18.56 3.26 -0.05
C LEU A 12 -17.20 2.89 -0.64
N GLU A 13 -16.11 3.45 -0.11
CA GLU A 13 -14.75 3.10 -0.55
C GLU A 13 -14.44 1.62 -0.34
N TYR A 14 -14.79 1.06 0.81
CA TYR A 14 -14.64 -0.37 1.09
C TYR A 14 -15.41 -1.23 0.07
N SER A 15 -16.68 -0.90 -0.19
CA SER A 15 -17.52 -1.65 -1.13
C SER A 15 -17.02 -1.53 -2.58
N ALA A 16 -16.54 -0.35 -2.96
CA ALA A 16 -15.93 -0.13 -4.27
C ALA A 16 -14.64 -0.94 -4.42
N ALA A 17 -13.79 -0.98 -3.39
CA ALA A 17 -12.58 -1.80 -3.39
C ALA A 17 -12.91 -3.30 -3.58
N ALA A 18 -13.92 -3.82 -2.88
CA ALA A 18 -14.37 -5.21 -3.06
C ALA A 18 -14.82 -5.50 -4.50
N LEU A 19 -15.47 -4.54 -5.17
CA LEU A 19 -15.85 -4.66 -6.58
C LEU A 19 -14.62 -4.69 -7.50
N VAL A 20 -13.64 -3.81 -7.28
CA VAL A 20 -12.40 -3.77 -8.08
C VAL A 20 -11.61 -5.07 -7.91
N PHE A 21 -11.51 -5.61 -6.69
CA PHE A 21 -10.89 -6.92 -6.43
C PHE A 21 -11.55 -8.03 -7.26
N ARG A 22 -12.89 -8.08 -7.26
CA ARG A 22 -13.67 -9.04 -8.04
C ARG A 22 -13.44 -8.88 -9.55
N GLN A 23 -13.42 -7.63 -10.05
CA GLN A 23 -13.17 -7.33 -11.47
C GLN A 23 -11.75 -7.69 -11.91
N ALA A 24 -10.77 -7.55 -11.01
CA ALA A 24 -9.40 -8.01 -11.21
C ALA A 24 -9.25 -9.54 -11.18
N GLY A 25 -10.35 -10.29 -11.01
CA GLY A 25 -10.35 -11.76 -10.97
C GLY A 25 -9.92 -12.35 -9.62
N ILE A 26 -9.72 -11.51 -8.60
CA ILE A 26 -9.32 -11.94 -7.26
C ILE A 26 -10.56 -12.47 -6.54
N ARG A 27 -10.66 -13.81 -6.43
CA ARG A 27 -11.80 -14.52 -5.80
C ARG A 27 -11.51 -15.03 -4.38
N GLN A 28 -10.27 -14.89 -3.93
CA GLN A 28 -9.85 -15.21 -2.58
C GLN A 28 -10.47 -14.25 -1.56
N TYR A 29 -10.22 -14.54 -0.28
CA TYR A 29 -10.73 -13.78 0.84
C TYR A 29 -10.50 -12.27 0.68
N PHE A 30 -11.57 -11.48 0.81
CA PHE A 30 -11.50 -10.03 0.95
C PHE A 30 -11.76 -9.70 2.43
N PRO A 31 -10.81 -9.07 3.13
CA PRO A 31 -10.90 -8.85 4.57
C PRO A 31 -12.08 -7.96 4.92
N ARG A 32 -12.70 -8.24 6.06
CA ARG A 32 -13.75 -7.40 6.64
C ARG A 32 -13.17 -6.03 6.99
N ALA A 33 -14.02 -5.01 7.00
CA ALA A 33 -13.59 -3.64 7.29
C ALA A 33 -12.90 -3.50 8.65
N GLU A 34 -13.27 -4.34 9.63
CA GLU A 34 -12.71 -4.35 10.98
C GLU A 34 -11.35 -5.07 11.07
N GLU A 35 -11.01 -5.90 10.08
CA GLU A 35 -9.74 -6.63 10.02
C GLU A 35 -8.63 -5.80 9.36
N LEU A 36 -9.00 -4.74 8.66
CA LEU A 36 -8.07 -3.84 7.99
C LEU A 36 -7.35 -2.93 9.01
N GLN A 37 -6.06 -3.20 9.21
CA GLN A 37 -5.15 -2.31 9.92
C GLN A 37 -5.02 -0.99 9.15
N ARG A 38 -5.17 0.13 9.86
CA ARG A 38 -5.23 1.49 9.28
C ARG A 38 -4.58 2.52 10.19
N GLY A 39 -4.13 3.63 9.61
CA GLY A 39 -3.44 4.70 10.31
C GLY A 39 -1.97 4.38 10.60
N GLY A 40 -1.31 3.58 9.76
CA GLY A 40 0.07 3.16 9.98
C GLY A 40 0.67 2.39 8.81
N ILE A 41 1.93 2.00 8.98
CA ILE A 41 2.67 1.14 8.05
C ILE A 41 2.19 -0.30 8.19
N VAL A 42 1.94 -0.96 7.06
CA VAL A 42 1.41 -2.34 6.99
C VAL A 42 2.26 -3.28 6.16
N ASP A 43 3.07 -2.76 5.24
CA ASP A 43 3.77 -3.57 4.23
C ASP A 43 5.01 -2.84 3.70
N VAL A 44 5.88 -3.56 3.01
CA VAL A 44 6.99 -3.04 2.23
C VAL A 44 7.06 -3.71 0.87
N ALA A 45 7.29 -2.91 -0.17
CA ALA A 45 7.53 -3.40 -1.52
C ALA A 45 8.71 -2.70 -2.16
N GLU A 46 9.39 -3.36 -3.09
CA GLU A 46 10.43 -2.74 -3.91
C GLU A 46 9.81 -1.94 -5.05
N VAL A 47 10.36 -0.76 -5.34
CA VAL A 47 9.99 0.03 -6.52
C VAL A 47 10.74 -0.51 -7.72
N ALA A 48 10.03 -1.16 -8.63
CA ALA A 48 10.60 -1.71 -9.86
C ALA A 48 10.71 -0.67 -10.99
N GLY A 49 9.98 0.45 -10.88
CA GLY A 49 10.05 1.55 -11.83
C GLY A 49 8.80 2.41 -11.90
N CYS A 50 8.81 3.36 -12.82
CA CYS A 50 7.67 4.21 -13.15
C CYS A 50 7.06 3.76 -14.49
N VAL A 51 5.75 3.56 -14.52
CA VAL A 51 5.00 3.14 -15.71
C VAL A 51 4.26 4.36 -16.26
N PRO A 52 4.55 4.82 -17.48
CA PRO A 52 3.87 5.97 -18.03
C PRO A 52 2.42 5.63 -18.42
N PRO A 53 1.52 6.64 -18.53
CA PRO A 53 0.09 6.41 -18.76
C PRO A 53 -0.22 5.53 -19.97
N GLU A 54 0.53 5.68 -21.06
CA GLU A 54 0.37 4.93 -22.31
C GLU A 54 0.74 3.45 -22.21
N ARG A 55 1.48 3.05 -21.16
CA ARG A 55 1.86 1.65 -20.90
C ARG A 55 1.00 1.00 -19.81
N ARG A 56 -0.11 1.62 -19.45
CA ARG A 56 -1.06 1.09 -18.46
C ARG A 56 -1.63 -0.26 -18.88
N THR A 57 -1.39 -1.28 -18.07
CA THR A 57 -1.99 -2.63 -18.25
C THR A 57 -2.70 -3.14 -16.98
N SER A 58 -2.43 -2.56 -15.81
CA SER A 58 -2.95 -3.02 -14.52
C SER A 58 -4.30 -2.38 -14.15
N TYR A 59 -5.18 -3.15 -13.50
CA TYR A 59 -6.42 -2.65 -12.88
C TYR A 59 -6.16 -1.58 -11.81
N TRP A 60 -5.01 -1.65 -11.16
CA TRP A 60 -4.60 -0.77 -10.06
C TRP A 60 -3.94 0.53 -10.54
N HIS A 61 -3.65 0.64 -11.84
CA HIS A 61 -3.05 1.83 -12.44
C HIS A 61 -4.17 2.77 -12.89
N MET A 62 -4.17 3.99 -12.37
CA MET A 62 -5.17 5.01 -12.72
C MET A 62 -4.98 5.54 -14.16
N LEU A 63 -6.08 5.74 -14.89
CA LEU A 63 -6.06 6.26 -16.26
C LEU A 63 -5.47 7.67 -16.32
N GLY A 64 -4.56 7.91 -17.26
CA GLY A 64 -3.95 9.24 -17.48
C GLY A 64 -2.84 9.59 -16.49
N CYS A 65 -2.46 8.69 -15.59
CA CYS A 65 -1.42 8.95 -14.58
C CYS A 65 -0.19 8.07 -14.77
N HIS A 66 0.95 8.51 -14.25
CA HIS A 66 2.09 7.63 -14.04
C HIS A 66 1.77 6.64 -12.91
N GLY A 67 2.11 5.37 -13.11
CA GLY A 67 2.01 4.31 -12.12
C GLY A 67 3.38 4.01 -11.50
N VAL A 68 3.39 3.56 -10.24
CA VAL A 68 4.60 3.03 -9.60
C VAL A 68 4.53 1.51 -9.64
N ALA A 69 5.42 0.88 -10.38
CA ALA A 69 5.52 -0.57 -10.42
C ALA A 69 6.15 -1.08 -9.12
N LEU A 70 5.44 -1.96 -8.43
CA LEU A 70 5.87 -2.59 -7.18
C LEU A 70 6.15 -4.07 -7.39
N ARG A 71 7.18 -4.60 -6.73
CA ARG A 71 7.47 -6.04 -6.69
C ARG A 71 7.83 -6.50 -5.28
N GLY A 72 7.56 -7.77 -5.00
CA GLY A 72 7.97 -8.41 -3.74
C GLY A 72 7.34 -7.76 -2.50
N ALA A 73 6.03 -7.50 -2.53
CA ALA A 73 5.31 -7.01 -1.35
C ALA A 73 5.44 -8.02 -0.19
N GLN A 74 5.70 -7.51 1.01
CA GLN A 74 5.91 -8.29 2.22
C GLN A 74 5.21 -7.60 3.40
N PRO A 75 4.26 -8.29 4.06
CA PRO A 75 3.57 -7.70 5.20
C PRO A 75 4.57 -7.43 6.33
N LEU A 76 4.43 -6.28 6.97
CA LEU A 76 5.20 -5.89 8.14
C LEU A 76 4.33 -5.94 9.40
N THR A 77 4.96 -5.96 10.56
CA THR A 77 4.25 -5.69 11.81
C THR A 77 3.66 -4.28 11.75
N PHE A 78 2.35 -4.18 11.99
CA PHE A 78 1.65 -2.91 11.95
C PHE A 78 2.30 -1.90 12.89
N THR A 79 2.68 -0.76 12.33
CA THR A 79 3.35 0.31 13.06
C THR A 79 2.57 1.61 12.88
N PRO A 80 1.92 2.14 13.93
CA PRO A 80 1.15 3.38 13.86
C PRO A 80 2.01 4.55 13.37
N LEU A 81 1.49 5.31 12.42
CA LEU A 81 2.15 6.51 11.89
C LEU A 81 1.10 7.46 11.30
N ALA A 82 1.15 8.74 11.63
CA ALA A 82 0.30 9.72 10.96
C ALA A 82 0.71 9.85 9.47
N GLY A 83 -0.24 9.62 8.56
CA GLY A 83 -0.02 9.77 7.12
C GLY A 83 0.17 11.22 6.71
N ARG A 84 0.77 11.44 5.53
CA ARG A 84 0.96 12.76 4.90
C ARG A 84 0.66 12.66 3.41
N LEU A 85 0.39 13.79 2.76
CA LEU A 85 0.20 13.84 1.31
C LEU A 85 1.54 13.63 0.59
N GLY A 86 1.48 12.94 -0.55
CA GLY A 86 2.66 12.62 -1.35
C GLY A 86 3.54 11.52 -0.75
N LEU A 87 4.71 11.31 -1.34
CA LEU A 87 5.75 10.47 -0.75
C LEU A 87 6.44 11.25 0.36
N PHE A 88 6.71 10.61 1.49
CA PHE A 88 7.35 11.23 2.65
C PHE A 88 8.28 10.25 3.35
N ASP A 89 9.31 10.80 4.00
CA ASP A 89 10.24 10.02 4.79
C ASP A 89 9.63 9.57 6.10
N VAL A 90 9.92 8.34 6.48
CA VAL A 90 9.50 7.76 7.76
C VAL A 90 10.55 8.10 8.82
N PRO A 91 10.16 8.62 9.99
CA PRO A 91 11.08 8.90 11.09
C PRO A 91 11.93 7.69 11.50
N ALA A 92 13.18 7.91 11.89
CA ALA A 92 14.15 6.85 12.17
C ALA A 92 13.74 5.94 13.35
N ASP A 93 13.06 6.51 14.35
CA ASP A 93 12.48 5.79 15.49
C ASP A 93 11.36 4.82 15.07
N VAL A 94 10.65 5.13 13.99
CA VAL A 94 9.64 4.25 13.38
C VAL A 94 10.30 3.20 12.47
N LEU A 95 11.39 3.53 11.77
CA LEU A 95 12.10 2.61 10.89
C LEU A 95 12.86 1.50 11.63
N SER A 96 13.53 1.85 12.73
CA SER A 96 14.39 0.94 13.49
C SER A 96 13.71 -0.38 13.90
N PRO A 97 12.48 -0.39 14.44
CA PRO A 97 11.79 -1.64 14.78
C PRO A 97 11.26 -2.42 13.57
N LEU A 98 11.06 -1.79 12.40
CA LEU A 98 10.50 -2.47 11.22
C LEU A 98 11.47 -3.46 10.57
N PHE A 99 12.77 -3.20 10.69
CA PHE A 99 13.81 -4.00 10.02
C PHE A 99 14.81 -4.64 11.00
N GLY A 100 14.63 -4.42 12.30
CA GLY A 100 15.61 -4.78 13.33
C GLY A 100 16.87 -3.92 13.22
N THR A 101 17.66 -3.83 14.28
CA THR A 101 18.89 -3.01 14.34
C THR A 101 20.01 -3.45 13.38
N ASN A 102 19.77 -4.44 12.51
CA ASN A 102 20.77 -5.07 11.65
C ASN A 102 20.27 -5.14 10.20
N ASN A 103 20.06 -4.00 9.55
CA ASN A 103 20.33 -3.80 8.11
C ASN A 103 19.87 -2.40 7.69
N PHE A 104 20.75 -1.42 7.88
CA PHE A 104 20.86 -0.32 6.94
C PHE A 104 22.21 -0.51 6.22
N PRO A 105 22.25 -0.66 4.88
CA PRO A 105 23.50 -0.54 4.14
C PRO A 105 24.05 0.90 4.23
#